data_AF-A0A7F8RN22-F1
#
_entry.id   AF-A0A7F8RN22-F1
#
_cell.length_a   1.000
_cell.length_b   1.000
_cell.length_c   1.000
_cell.angle_alpha   90.00
_cell.angle_beta   90.00
_cell.angle_gamma   90.00
#
_symmetry.space_group_name_H-M   'P 1'
#
loop_
_entity.id
_entity.type
_entity.pdbx_description
1 polymer ?
#
loop_
_entity_poly.entity_id
_entity_poly.type
_entity_poly.pdbx_seq_one_letter_code
_entity_poly.pdbx_strand_id
1 'polypeptide(L)'
;MQPQRDPGGLGLLLLSWSLLLFEAARAGRPAVSCPAACLCASNILSCSKQQLPNVPHSLPSYTALLDLSHNNLSRLRAEWTPTRLIHLQSLLLSHNHLNFISSEAFSPVPNLRYLDLSSNQLRTLDEFLFSELQALEVLLLYNNHIVAVDRCAFDDMAQLQKLYLSQNQISRFPLELVKEGAKLPKLTLLDLSSNKLKNLPLPDLQKLPAWIKNGLYLHNNPLHCDCELYQLFSHWQHRQLSSVTDFQEDLYCVSSKKLLNVFNLSFLNCSEYKERAWEAHLGDTLTIKCDTKQQGMTKVWVTPSNERVLDELANGTVTVSKDGSLHFRQVRVEDGGVYTCHATGDAFNETLSVELKVYNFTLHGHHDTLNTAYTTLVGCILSVVLVLIYLYLTPCRCWCRGVEKPSSHQGDSLSSSMLSTTPNHDPMAGGDKDDGFDRRVAFLEPGGPGQGQNGKLKPGNTLPVPEATGKGQRRMSDPESVSSVFSDTPIVV
;
A
#
# COMPACT_ATOMS: atom_id res chain seq x y z
N MET A 1 34.22 -90.05 55.91
CA MET A 1 33.38 -89.71 54.74
C MET A 1 33.53 -88.23 54.46
N GLN A 2 34.01 -87.86 53.27
CA GLN A 2 34.05 -86.46 52.82
C GLN A 2 32.72 -86.11 52.13
N PRO A 3 32.20 -84.88 52.28
CA PRO A 3 31.14 -84.37 51.41
C PRO A 3 31.74 -83.89 50.08
N GLN A 4 31.15 -84.30 48.96
CA GLN A 4 31.49 -83.75 47.64
C GLN A 4 30.97 -82.31 47.52
N ARG A 5 31.75 -81.44 46.86
CA ARG A 5 31.29 -80.13 46.38
C ARG A 5 30.76 -80.30 44.96
N ASP A 6 29.47 -80.05 44.75
CA ASP A 6 28.91 -79.90 43.40
C ASP A 6 29.33 -78.56 42.77
N PRO A 7 29.87 -78.54 41.53
CA PRO A 7 30.26 -77.31 40.85
C PRO A 7 29.12 -76.65 40.05
N GLY A 8 27.87 -77.14 40.17
CA GLY A 8 26.76 -76.75 39.27
C GLY A 8 26.19 -75.34 39.44
N GLY A 9 26.44 -74.65 40.56
CA GLY A 9 25.79 -73.37 40.87
C GLY A 9 26.33 -72.12 40.15
N LEU A 10 27.60 -72.14 39.73
CA LEU A 10 28.27 -70.94 39.18
C LEU A 10 28.01 -70.71 37.69
N GLY A 11 27.76 -71.77 36.91
CA GLY A 11 27.51 -71.67 35.46
C GLY A 11 26.19 -70.96 35.12
N LEU A 12 25.13 -71.22 35.89
CA LEU A 12 23.79 -70.65 35.66
C LEU A 12 23.72 -69.14 35.96
N LEU A 13 24.49 -68.66 36.95
CA LEU A 13 24.57 -67.23 37.28
C LEU A 13 25.40 -66.44 36.25
N LEU A 14 26.46 -67.04 35.70
CA LEU A 14 27.23 -66.43 34.61
C LEU A 14 26.44 -66.39 33.29
N LEU A 15 25.65 -67.44 32.99
CA LEU A 15 24.76 -67.45 31.83
C LEU A 15 23.65 -66.39 31.95
N SER A 16 23.00 -66.24 33.10
CA SER A 16 21.96 -65.22 33.29
C SER A 16 22.52 -63.79 33.24
N TRP A 17 23.72 -63.54 33.78
CA TRP A 17 24.41 -62.26 33.63
C TRP A 17 24.85 -61.99 32.19
N SER A 18 25.28 -63.02 31.44
CA SER A 18 25.61 -62.87 30.02
C SER A 18 24.38 -62.53 29.16
N LEU A 19 23.21 -63.10 29.47
CA LEU A 19 21.94 -62.79 28.82
C LEU A 19 21.44 -61.38 29.17
N LEU A 20 21.54 -60.97 30.44
CA LEU A 20 21.21 -59.60 30.87
C LEU A 20 22.15 -58.56 30.23
N LEU A 21 23.43 -58.88 30.05
CA LEU A 21 24.36 -58.02 29.30
C LEU A 21 24.08 -58.03 27.79
N PHE A 22 23.58 -59.14 27.22
CA PHE A 22 23.15 -59.20 25.81
C PHE A 22 21.84 -58.44 25.56
N GLU A 23 20.92 -58.43 26.52
CA GLU A 23 19.71 -57.59 26.46
C GLU A 23 20.02 -56.13 26.74
N ALA A 24 20.94 -55.80 27.66
CA ALA A 24 21.45 -54.44 27.85
C ALA A 24 22.22 -53.92 26.62
N ALA A 25 22.87 -54.80 25.85
CA ALA A 25 23.46 -54.46 24.55
C ALA A 25 22.42 -54.36 23.41
N ARG A 26 21.22 -54.94 23.58
CA ARG A 26 20.06 -54.75 22.69
C ARG A 26 19.14 -53.60 23.10
N ALA A 27 19.30 -53.05 24.30
CA ALA A 27 18.90 -51.69 24.62
C ALA A 27 19.83 -50.70 23.88
N GLY A 28 19.78 -50.76 22.55
CA GLY A 28 20.32 -49.71 21.71
C GLY A 28 19.75 -48.38 22.19
N ARG A 29 20.64 -47.38 22.34
CA ARG A 29 20.25 -45.99 22.58
C ARG A 29 19.03 -45.69 21.69
N PRO A 30 17.97 -45.03 22.20
CA PRO A 30 16.76 -44.79 21.42
C PRO A 30 17.20 -44.18 20.10
N ALA A 31 17.05 -44.95 19.02
CA ALA A 31 17.66 -44.60 17.75
C ALA A 31 17.03 -43.27 17.36
N VAL A 32 17.87 -42.24 17.24
CA VAL A 32 17.46 -40.88 16.90
C VAL A 32 16.79 -40.97 15.54
N SER A 33 15.45 -41.07 15.55
CA SER A 33 14.71 -41.79 14.52
C SER A 33 14.49 -40.90 13.31
N CYS A 34 15.54 -40.75 12.52
CA CYS A 34 15.44 -40.16 11.21
C CYS A 34 14.38 -40.91 10.39
N PRO A 35 13.35 -40.24 9.83
CA PRO A 35 12.40 -40.91 8.96
C PRO A 35 13.12 -41.54 7.77
N ALA A 36 12.69 -42.73 7.33
CA ALA A 36 13.39 -43.49 6.29
C ALA A 36 13.49 -42.77 4.92
N ALA A 37 12.62 -41.79 4.68
CA ALA A 37 12.62 -40.93 3.49
C ALA A 37 13.29 -39.57 3.73
N CYS A 38 14.16 -39.45 4.74
CA CYS A 38 14.82 -38.19 5.08
C CYS A 38 16.31 -38.42 5.38
N LEU A 39 17.11 -37.38 5.15
CA LEU A 39 18.47 -37.23 5.62
C LEU A 39 18.44 -36.34 6.86
N CYS A 40 18.99 -36.81 7.98
CA CYS A 40 19.03 -36.07 9.24
C CYS A 40 20.47 -35.74 9.63
N ALA A 41 20.75 -34.45 9.81
CA ALA A 41 22.04 -33.92 10.22
C ALA A 41 21.84 -33.01 11.44
N SER A 42 22.15 -33.52 12.64
CA SER A 42 21.83 -32.83 13.90
C SER A 42 20.33 -32.47 13.97
N ASN A 43 19.99 -31.18 13.98
CA ASN A 43 18.64 -30.61 14.00
C ASN A 43 18.07 -30.26 12.61
N ILE A 44 18.77 -30.60 11.53
CA ILE A 44 18.34 -30.39 10.14
C ILE A 44 17.78 -31.70 9.59
N LEU A 45 16.56 -31.66 9.08
CA LEU A 45 15.88 -32.76 8.38
C LEU A 45 15.64 -32.36 6.93
N SER A 46 16.25 -33.06 5.98
CA SER A 46 15.99 -32.88 4.54
C SER A 46 15.34 -34.13 3.95
N CYS A 47 14.10 -33.98 3.51
CA CYS A 47 13.24 -34.99 2.93
C CYS A 47 12.86 -34.61 1.49
N SER A 48 13.68 -33.79 0.82
CA SER A 48 13.36 -33.23 -0.50
C SER A 48 13.63 -34.20 -1.66
N LYS A 49 12.89 -34.00 -2.76
CA LYS A 49 12.97 -34.81 -4.00
C LYS A 49 12.62 -36.30 -3.80
N GLN A 50 11.85 -36.63 -2.77
CA GLN A 50 11.46 -38.00 -2.40
C GLN A 50 10.06 -38.42 -2.92
N GLN A 51 9.41 -37.57 -3.73
CA GLN A 51 8.07 -37.80 -4.30
C GLN A 51 6.98 -38.02 -3.24
N LEU A 52 7.18 -37.52 -2.02
CA LEU A 52 6.32 -37.79 -0.86
C LEU A 52 4.89 -37.25 -1.09
N PRO A 53 3.83 -38.08 -0.98
CA PRO A 53 2.44 -37.63 -1.10
C PRO A 53 1.91 -37.03 0.21
N ASN A 54 2.52 -37.36 1.36
CA ASN A 54 2.19 -36.88 2.70
C ASN A 54 3.49 -36.63 3.48
N VAL A 55 3.43 -35.81 4.53
CA VAL A 55 4.59 -35.56 5.42
C VAL A 55 4.91 -36.83 6.23
N PRO A 56 6.19 -37.18 6.46
CA PRO A 56 6.55 -38.33 7.30
C PRO A 56 6.05 -38.17 8.75
N HIS A 57 5.35 -39.17 9.28
CA HIS A 57 4.67 -39.06 10.59
C HIS A 57 5.59 -38.91 11.82
N SER A 58 6.84 -39.38 11.74
CA SER A 58 7.75 -39.51 12.88
C SER A 58 8.83 -38.41 12.90
N LEU A 59 8.43 -37.15 12.98
CA LEU A 59 9.36 -36.02 13.01
C LEU A 59 9.95 -35.81 14.41
N PRO A 60 11.28 -35.80 14.58
CA PRO A 60 11.92 -35.51 15.87
C PRO A 60 11.63 -34.10 16.39
N SER A 61 11.36 -33.96 17.68
CA SER A 61 10.98 -32.69 18.33
C SER A 61 12.08 -31.62 18.36
N TYR A 62 13.35 -32.02 18.26
CA TYR A 62 14.51 -31.12 18.25
C TYR A 62 14.76 -30.46 16.88
N THR A 63 13.97 -30.80 15.85
CA THR A 63 14.15 -30.30 14.47
C THR A 63 14.04 -28.77 14.44
N ALA A 64 15.06 -28.12 13.88
CA ALA A 64 15.13 -26.66 13.69
C ALA A 64 14.89 -26.24 12.24
N LEU A 65 15.32 -27.06 11.28
CA LEU A 65 15.02 -26.90 9.86
C LEU A 65 14.40 -28.19 9.32
N LEU A 66 13.23 -28.07 8.67
CA LEU A 66 12.56 -29.15 7.98
C LEU A 66 12.39 -28.79 6.50
N ASP A 67 13.09 -29.51 5.63
CA ASP A 67 13.00 -29.39 4.19
C ASP A 67 12.15 -30.54 3.62
N LEU A 68 10.98 -30.17 3.09
CA LEU A 68 10.02 -31.03 2.39
C LEU A 68 9.83 -30.58 0.93
N SER A 69 10.78 -29.80 0.39
CA SER A 69 10.69 -29.24 -0.96
C SER A 69 10.73 -30.31 -2.07
N HIS A 70 10.23 -29.97 -3.26
CA HIS A 70 10.23 -30.87 -4.43
C HIS A 70 9.58 -32.25 -4.16
N ASN A 71 8.41 -32.25 -3.51
CA ASN A 71 7.65 -33.46 -3.21
C ASN A 71 6.26 -33.41 -3.90
N ASN A 72 5.38 -34.34 -3.55
CA ASN A 72 4.04 -34.47 -4.13
C ASN A 72 2.94 -34.14 -3.10
N LEU A 73 3.24 -33.28 -2.11
CA LEU A 73 2.30 -32.91 -1.07
C LEU A 73 1.15 -32.10 -1.68
N SER A 74 -0.08 -32.56 -1.49
CA SER A 74 -1.28 -31.89 -2.05
C SER A 74 -2.05 -31.05 -1.02
N ARG A 75 -1.91 -31.37 0.28
CA ARG A 75 -2.61 -30.71 1.38
C ARG A 75 -1.74 -30.70 2.65
N LEU A 76 -1.78 -29.61 3.40
CA LEU A 76 -1.24 -29.53 4.76
C LEU A 76 -2.41 -29.53 5.76
N ARG A 77 -2.69 -30.67 6.40
CA ARG A 77 -3.78 -30.83 7.38
C ARG A 77 -3.33 -30.42 8.78
N ALA A 78 -4.28 -30.13 9.69
CA ALA A 78 -3.98 -29.86 11.10
C ALA A 78 -3.03 -30.91 11.71
N GLU A 79 -3.34 -32.20 11.59
CA GLU A 79 -2.51 -33.29 12.12
C GLU A 79 -1.31 -33.73 11.24
N TRP A 80 -0.74 -32.85 10.39
CA TRP A 80 0.39 -33.21 9.52
C TRP A 80 1.64 -33.69 10.30
N THR A 81 1.80 -33.21 11.53
CA THR A 81 2.76 -33.75 12.51
C THR A 81 2.04 -33.97 13.85
N PRO A 82 2.10 -35.17 14.44
CA PRO A 82 1.60 -35.40 15.81
C PRO A 82 2.58 -34.84 16.87
N THR A 83 3.83 -34.57 16.49
CA THR A 83 4.85 -33.99 17.36
C THR A 83 4.82 -32.47 17.26
N ARG A 84 4.73 -31.77 18.39
CA ARG A 84 4.90 -30.32 18.46
C ARG A 84 6.37 -29.96 18.28
N LEU A 85 6.71 -29.32 17.18
CA LEU A 85 8.07 -28.97 16.77
C LEU A 85 8.43 -27.56 17.27
N ILE A 86 8.51 -27.40 18.60
CA ILE A 86 8.74 -26.09 19.24
C ILE A 86 10.11 -25.47 18.91
N HIS A 87 11.06 -26.25 18.39
CA HIS A 87 12.37 -25.76 17.97
C HIS A 87 12.44 -25.40 16.48
N LEU A 88 11.37 -25.65 15.70
CA LEU A 88 11.37 -25.41 14.26
C LEU A 88 11.38 -23.91 13.96
N GLN A 89 12.40 -23.45 13.26
CA GLN A 89 12.58 -22.07 12.81
C GLN A 89 12.35 -21.93 11.31
N SER A 90 12.66 -22.97 10.53
CA SER A 90 12.53 -22.96 9.06
C SER A 90 11.77 -24.18 8.55
N LEU A 91 10.72 -23.94 7.75
CA LEU A 91 9.90 -24.97 7.10
C LEU A 91 9.86 -24.70 5.60
N LEU A 92 10.44 -25.61 4.81
CA LEU A 92 10.47 -25.51 3.35
C LEU A 92 9.49 -26.50 2.74
N LEU A 93 8.46 -25.98 2.06
CA LEU A 93 7.38 -26.74 1.41
C LEU A 93 7.27 -26.37 -0.08
N SER A 94 8.28 -25.70 -0.64
CA SER A 94 8.27 -25.26 -2.04
C SER A 94 8.33 -26.39 -3.06
N HIS A 95 7.87 -26.11 -4.28
CA HIS A 95 7.78 -27.09 -5.37
C HIS A 95 6.98 -28.35 -4.96
N ASN A 96 5.80 -28.13 -4.41
CA ASN A 96 4.80 -29.15 -4.10
C ASN A 96 3.51 -28.87 -4.87
N HIS A 97 2.45 -29.63 -4.59
CA HIS A 97 1.12 -29.45 -5.19
C HIS A 97 0.09 -28.94 -4.17
N LEU A 98 0.53 -28.19 -3.15
CA LEU A 98 -0.33 -27.73 -2.05
C LEU A 98 -1.42 -26.81 -2.61
N ASN A 99 -2.67 -27.28 -2.52
CA ASN A 99 -3.87 -26.51 -2.89
C ASN A 99 -4.79 -26.23 -1.69
N PHE A 100 -4.43 -26.74 -0.51
CA PHE A 100 -5.15 -26.57 0.75
C PHE A 100 -4.19 -26.61 1.93
N ILE A 101 -4.39 -25.70 2.89
CA ILE A 101 -3.71 -25.64 4.18
C ILE A 101 -4.80 -25.43 5.25
N SER A 102 -4.78 -26.23 6.33
CA SER A 102 -5.71 -26.08 7.46
C SER A 102 -5.39 -24.82 8.27
N SER A 103 -6.40 -24.17 8.83
CA SER A 103 -6.26 -23.06 9.79
C SER A 103 -5.38 -23.40 11.00
N GLU A 104 -5.35 -24.67 11.40
CA GLU A 104 -4.61 -25.20 12.56
C GLU A 104 -3.29 -25.89 12.15
N ALA A 105 -2.90 -25.81 10.86
CA ALA A 105 -1.70 -26.48 10.36
C ALA A 105 -0.40 -25.92 10.98
N PHE A 106 -0.43 -24.73 11.57
CA PHE A 106 0.76 -24.07 12.12
C PHE A 106 0.89 -24.14 13.64
N SER A 107 -0.16 -24.56 14.35
CA SER A 107 -0.19 -24.80 15.80
C SER A 107 0.95 -25.69 16.33
N PRO A 108 1.41 -26.72 15.59
CA PRO A 108 2.57 -27.52 15.99
C PRO A 108 3.92 -26.78 15.93
N VAL A 109 4.02 -25.64 15.22
CA VAL A 109 5.26 -24.93 14.88
C VAL A 109 5.25 -23.43 15.30
N PRO A 110 4.97 -23.11 16.59
CA PRO A 110 4.70 -21.74 17.03
C PRO A 110 5.89 -20.77 16.96
N ASN A 111 7.12 -21.27 16.86
CA ASN A 111 8.36 -20.48 16.86
C ASN A 111 8.98 -20.33 15.45
N LEU A 112 8.22 -20.65 14.41
CA LEU A 112 8.68 -20.59 13.03
C LEU A 112 9.00 -19.14 12.63
N ARG A 113 10.15 -18.93 12.00
CA ARG A 113 10.63 -17.63 11.50
C ARG A 113 10.61 -17.52 9.98
N TYR A 114 10.81 -18.65 9.30
CA TYR A 114 10.88 -18.74 7.85
C TYR A 114 9.94 -19.84 7.33
N LEU A 115 9.00 -19.46 6.47
CA LEU A 115 8.06 -20.38 5.83
C LEU A 115 8.12 -20.20 4.31
N ASP A 116 8.47 -21.28 3.61
CA ASP A 116 8.47 -21.31 2.15
C ASP A 116 7.35 -22.19 1.60
N LEU A 117 6.32 -21.54 1.05
CA LEU A 117 5.18 -22.12 0.34
C LEU A 117 5.21 -21.77 -1.16
N SER A 118 6.35 -21.32 -1.70
CA SER A 118 6.48 -20.93 -3.10
C SER A 118 6.32 -22.11 -4.07
N SER A 119 6.03 -21.83 -5.34
CA SER A 119 5.90 -22.87 -6.38
C SER A 119 4.91 -23.97 -5.99
N ASN A 120 3.68 -23.58 -5.63
CA ASN A 120 2.58 -24.44 -5.18
C ASN A 120 1.27 -24.10 -5.92
N GLN A 121 0.14 -24.67 -5.48
CA GLN A 121 -1.17 -24.55 -6.13
C GLN A 121 -2.20 -23.75 -5.31
N LEU A 122 -1.74 -22.90 -4.38
CA LEU A 122 -2.60 -22.10 -3.50
C LEU A 122 -3.37 -21.04 -4.31
N ARG A 123 -4.68 -20.90 -4.06
CA ARG A 123 -5.58 -19.99 -4.81
C ARG A 123 -6.19 -18.88 -3.95
N THR A 124 -6.49 -19.20 -2.70
CA THR A 124 -6.97 -18.30 -1.66
C THR A 124 -5.99 -18.34 -0.49
N LEU A 125 -5.96 -17.25 0.26
CA LEU A 125 -5.39 -17.20 1.60
C LEU A 125 -6.58 -16.95 2.52
N ASP A 126 -6.98 -17.98 3.25
CA ASP A 126 -8.19 -17.95 4.05
C ASP A 126 -7.98 -17.08 5.31
N GLU A 127 -9.05 -16.61 5.95
CA GLU A 127 -8.95 -15.75 7.13
C GLU A 127 -8.16 -16.44 8.26
N PHE A 128 -7.29 -15.68 8.93
CA PHE A 128 -6.43 -16.15 10.04
C PHE A 128 -5.45 -17.29 9.71
N LEU A 129 -5.27 -17.66 8.43
CA LEU A 129 -4.45 -18.79 7.98
C LEU A 129 -3.01 -18.79 8.53
N PHE A 130 -2.41 -17.60 8.75
CA PHE A 130 -1.06 -17.47 9.30
C PHE A 130 -1.01 -16.87 10.71
N SER A 131 -2.14 -16.68 11.39
CA SER A 131 -2.20 -15.96 12.68
C SER A 131 -1.56 -16.70 13.86
N GLU A 132 -1.42 -18.03 13.78
CA GLU A 132 -0.62 -18.80 14.75
C GLU A 132 0.89 -18.55 14.61
N LEU A 133 1.35 -18.02 13.47
CA LEU A 133 2.78 -17.80 13.15
C LEU A 133 3.28 -16.42 13.62
N GLN A 134 3.02 -16.08 14.89
CA GLN A 134 3.33 -14.76 15.46
C GLN A 134 4.82 -14.40 15.43
N ALA A 135 5.71 -15.41 15.42
CA ALA A 135 7.17 -15.26 15.34
C ALA A 135 7.73 -15.19 13.90
N LEU A 136 6.88 -15.29 12.87
CA LEU A 136 7.34 -15.38 11.48
C LEU A 136 7.91 -14.06 10.99
N GLU A 137 9.12 -14.11 10.44
CA GLU A 137 9.84 -12.96 9.89
C GLU A 137 9.75 -12.92 8.35
N VAL A 138 9.71 -14.09 7.70
CA VAL A 138 9.75 -14.24 6.25
C VAL A 138 8.73 -15.28 5.75
N LEU A 139 7.89 -14.87 4.81
CA LEU A 139 6.88 -15.71 4.16
C LEU A 139 7.02 -15.66 2.62
N LEU A 140 7.27 -16.82 2.01
CA LEU A 140 7.35 -16.98 0.55
C LEU A 140 6.06 -17.64 0.06
N LEU A 141 5.30 -16.92 -0.78
CA LEU A 141 4.09 -17.37 -1.47
C LEU A 141 4.18 -17.14 -2.99
N TYR A 142 5.37 -16.82 -3.51
CA TYR A 142 5.56 -16.56 -4.94
C TYR A 142 5.33 -17.82 -5.80
N ASN A 143 5.03 -17.63 -7.08
CA ASN A 143 4.72 -18.72 -8.02
C ASN A 143 3.58 -19.62 -7.50
N ASN A 144 2.44 -19.01 -7.20
CA ASN A 144 1.20 -19.68 -6.80
C ASN A 144 0.05 -19.19 -7.70
N HIS A 145 -1.19 -19.54 -7.35
CA HIS A 145 -2.38 -19.18 -8.11
C HIS A 145 -3.26 -18.16 -7.37
N ILE A 146 -2.69 -17.39 -6.44
CA ILE A 146 -3.42 -16.48 -5.53
C ILE A 146 -4.05 -15.34 -6.33
N VAL A 147 -5.37 -15.16 -6.20
CA VAL A 147 -6.15 -14.17 -6.98
C VAL A 147 -6.40 -12.87 -6.21
N ALA A 148 -6.49 -12.97 -4.88
CA ALA A 148 -6.72 -11.87 -3.95
C ALA A 148 -5.94 -12.13 -2.66
N VAL A 149 -5.60 -11.04 -1.97
CA VAL A 149 -4.85 -11.07 -0.71
C VAL A 149 -5.67 -10.27 0.29
N ASP A 150 -6.21 -10.96 1.29
CA ASP A 150 -6.94 -10.33 2.40
C ASP A 150 -5.97 -9.99 3.53
N ARG A 151 -6.24 -8.91 4.26
CA ARG A 151 -5.47 -8.52 5.45
C ARG A 151 -5.68 -9.52 6.60
N CYS A 152 -6.88 -10.10 6.72
CA CYS A 152 -7.25 -11.03 7.80
C CYS A 152 -6.42 -12.33 7.78
N ALA A 153 -5.88 -12.74 6.62
CA ALA A 153 -5.00 -13.91 6.52
C ALA A 153 -3.67 -13.73 7.27
N PHE A 154 -3.28 -12.49 7.58
CA PHE A 154 -2.02 -12.10 8.22
C PHE A 154 -2.24 -11.40 9.59
N ASP A 155 -3.42 -11.54 10.18
CA ASP A 155 -3.67 -10.98 11.52
C ASP A 155 -2.72 -11.60 12.57
N ASP A 156 -2.39 -10.81 13.59
CA ASP A 156 -1.41 -11.12 14.65
C ASP A 156 0.04 -11.44 14.22
N MET A 157 0.38 -11.33 12.92
CA MET A 157 1.75 -11.51 12.40
C MET A 157 2.67 -10.30 12.70
N ALA A 158 2.84 -9.98 13.99
CA ALA A 158 3.57 -8.79 14.45
C ALA A 158 5.08 -8.78 14.11
N GLN A 159 5.67 -9.94 13.77
CA GLN A 159 7.10 -10.04 13.41
C GLN A 159 7.36 -10.08 11.90
N LEU A 160 6.32 -10.12 11.03
CA LEU A 160 6.53 -10.33 9.59
C LEU A 160 7.23 -9.12 8.96
N GLN A 161 8.40 -9.39 8.38
CA GLN A 161 9.28 -8.39 7.74
C GLN A 161 9.22 -8.48 6.22
N LYS A 162 9.16 -9.70 5.66
CA LYS A 162 9.24 -9.93 4.20
C LYS A 162 8.11 -10.84 3.74
N LEU A 163 7.31 -10.36 2.79
CA LEU A 163 6.23 -11.10 2.16
C LEU A 163 6.42 -11.12 0.64
N TYR A 164 6.65 -12.32 0.09
CA TYR A 164 6.83 -12.51 -1.35
C TYR A 164 5.58 -13.12 -1.97
N LEU A 165 4.92 -12.36 -2.84
CA LEU A 165 3.67 -12.71 -3.53
C LEU A 165 3.80 -12.62 -5.06
N SER A 166 5.01 -12.55 -5.59
CA SER A 166 5.25 -12.46 -7.04
C SER A 166 4.81 -13.70 -7.81
N GLN A 167 4.63 -13.55 -9.12
CA GLN A 167 4.19 -14.65 -10.00
C GLN A 167 2.88 -15.30 -9.50
N ASN A 168 1.90 -14.45 -9.17
CA ASN A 168 0.55 -14.84 -8.79
C ASN A 168 -0.47 -14.20 -9.73
N GLN A 169 -1.76 -14.22 -9.36
CA GLN A 169 -2.86 -13.70 -10.17
C GLN A 169 -3.55 -12.49 -9.52
N ILE A 170 -2.85 -11.80 -8.61
CA ILE A 170 -3.38 -10.72 -7.79
C ILE A 170 -3.74 -9.53 -8.68
N SER A 171 -5.00 -9.10 -8.62
CA SER A 171 -5.54 -8.03 -9.49
C SER A 171 -5.84 -6.72 -8.76
N ARG A 172 -5.99 -6.76 -7.43
CA ARG A 172 -6.19 -5.61 -6.55
C ARG A 172 -4.97 -5.44 -5.65
N PHE A 173 -4.47 -4.21 -5.53
CA PHE A 173 -3.38 -3.90 -4.60
C PHE A 173 -3.86 -4.04 -3.14
N PRO A 174 -3.18 -4.84 -2.29
CA PRO A 174 -3.56 -5.06 -0.89
C PRO A 174 -3.07 -3.90 0.00
N LEU A 175 -3.73 -2.75 -0.14
CA LEU A 175 -3.39 -1.50 0.54
C LEU A 175 -3.35 -1.64 2.07
N GLU A 176 -4.18 -2.52 2.62
CA GLU A 176 -4.36 -2.76 4.04
C GLU A 176 -3.11 -3.35 4.70
N LEU A 177 -2.20 -3.99 3.95
CA LEU A 177 -0.93 -4.50 4.45
C LEU A 177 0.07 -3.39 4.79
N VAL A 178 -0.02 -2.23 4.11
CA VAL A 178 0.97 -1.13 4.17
C VAL A 178 0.42 0.18 4.71
N LYS A 179 -0.90 0.38 4.69
CA LYS A 179 -1.58 1.62 5.11
C LYS A 179 -1.53 1.82 6.63
N GLU A 180 -1.21 3.04 7.05
CA GLU A 180 -1.18 3.41 8.46
C GLU A 180 -2.52 3.12 9.17
N GLY A 181 -2.45 2.59 10.39
CA GLY A 181 -3.60 2.08 11.15
C GLY A 181 -3.92 0.59 10.93
N ALA A 182 -3.69 0.03 9.74
CA ALA A 182 -3.96 -1.39 9.42
C ALA A 182 -2.70 -2.22 9.11
N LYS A 183 -1.57 -1.55 8.83
CA LYS A 183 -0.32 -2.16 8.35
C LYS A 183 0.20 -3.29 9.25
N LEU A 184 0.92 -4.22 8.62
CA LEU A 184 1.83 -5.10 9.34
C LEU A 184 3.00 -4.26 9.90
N PRO A 185 3.29 -4.30 11.22
CA PRO A 185 4.08 -3.27 11.87
C PRO A 185 5.57 -3.28 11.49
N LYS A 186 6.10 -4.46 11.14
CA LYS A 186 7.51 -4.68 10.76
C LYS A 186 7.73 -4.95 9.27
N LEU A 187 6.68 -4.92 8.44
CA LEU A 187 6.77 -5.27 7.03
C LEU A 187 7.62 -4.24 6.28
N THR A 188 8.82 -4.65 5.87
CA THR A 188 9.79 -3.83 5.12
C THR A 188 9.86 -4.22 3.64
N LEU A 189 9.47 -5.45 3.29
CA LEU A 189 9.45 -5.95 1.91
C LEU A 189 8.09 -6.57 1.57
N LEU A 190 7.49 -6.08 0.50
CA LEU A 190 6.28 -6.63 -0.12
C LEU A 190 6.51 -6.75 -1.62
N ASP A 191 6.78 -7.97 -2.08
CA ASP A 191 6.97 -8.25 -3.51
C ASP A 191 5.63 -8.67 -4.15
N LEU A 192 5.08 -7.79 -4.98
CA LEU A 192 3.87 -7.99 -5.79
C LEU A 192 4.20 -7.99 -7.29
N SER A 193 5.46 -8.20 -7.67
CA SER A 193 5.88 -8.23 -9.07
C SER A 193 5.21 -9.37 -9.85
N SER A 194 5.19 -9.32 -11.18
CA SER A 194 4.72 -10.42 -12.02
C SER A 194 3.28 -10.88 -11.69
N ASN A 195 2.38 -9.92 -11.47
CA ASN A 195 0.98 -10.15 -11.09
C ASN A 195 0.02 -9.52 -12.11
N LYS A 196 -1.27 -9.36 -11.76
CA LYS A 196 -2.33 -8.82 -12.62
C LYS A 196 -2.79 -7.43 -12.17
N LEU A 197 -1.96 -6.69 -11.45
CA LEU A 197 -2.29 -5.34 -10.97
C LEU A 197 -2.46 -4.39 -12.17
N LYS A 198 -3.56 -3.63 -12.16
CA LYS A 198 -3.86 -2.62 -13.20
C LYS A 198 -3.88 -1.22 -12.62
N ASN A 199 -4.64 -1.03 -11.54
CA ASN A 199 -4.80 0.28 -10.91
C ASN A 199 -4.16 0.23 -9.53
N LEU A 200 -3.38 1.26 -9.19
CA LEU A 200 -2.74 1.42 -7.89
C LEU A 200 -3.40 2.59 -7.14
N PRO A 201 -3.46 2.55 -5.80
CA PRO A 201 -3.98 3.66 -4.99
C PRO A 201 -2.90 4.75 -4.85
N LEU A 202 -2.56 5.44 -5.95
CA LEU A 202 -1.46 6.41 -6.03
C LEU A 202 -1.47 7.47 -4.91
N PRO A 203 -2.62 8.06 -4.50
CA PRO A 203 -2.65 9.04 -3.42
C PRO A 203 -2.30 8.47 -2.03
N ASP A 204 -2.50 7.17 -1.81
CA ASP A 204 -2.10 6.51 -0.56
C ASP A 204 -0.66 5.99 -0.66
N LEU A 205 -0.22 5.48 -1.82
CA LEU A 205 1.19 5.11 -2.06
C LEU A 205 2.13 6.31 -1.90
N GLN A 206 1.73 7.50 -2.33
CA GLN A 206 2.52 8.72 -2.18
C GLN A 206 2.76 9.08 -0.70
N LYS A 207 1.81 8.77 0.20
CA LYS A 207 1.90 9.04 1.65
C LYS A 207 2.72 8.00 2.42
N LEU A 208 2.99 6.82 1.83
CA LEU A 208 3.83 5.81 2.47
C LEU A 208 5.25 6.36 2.71
N PRO A 209 5.93 5.98 3.81
CA PRO A 209 7.31 6.37 4.03
C PRO A 209 8.25 5.69 3.03
N ALA A 210 9.39 6.32 2.74
CA ALA A 210 10.39 5.84 1.78
C ALA A 210 10.84 4.40 2.06
N TRP A 211 10.98 4.00 3.32
CA TRP A 211 11.39 2.62 3.66
C TRP A 211 10.35 1.54 3.32
N ILE A 212 9.05 1.84 3.26
CA ILE A 212 8.06 0.90 2.69
C ILE A 212 8.15 0.92 1.17
N LYS A 213 8.20 2.12 0.57
CA LYS A 213 8.33 2.29 -0.89
C LYS A 213 9.57 1.56 -1.45
N ASN A 214 10.68 1.55 -0.71
CA ASN A 214 11.94 0.92 -1.10
C ASN A 214 11.84 -0.59 -1.27
N GLY A 215 11.03 -1.27 -0.45
CA GLY A 215 10.79 -2.72 -0.54
C GLY A 215 9.46 -3.11 -1.19
N LEU A 216 8.76 -2.18 -1.85
CA LEU A 216 7.48 -2.41 -2.50
C LEU A 216 7.65 -2.66 -4.00
N TYR A 217 7.83 -3.93 -4.38
CA TYR A 217 8.10 -4.31 -5.78
C TYR A 217 6.80 -4.45 -6.59
N LEU A 218 6.70 -3.69 -7.68
CA LEU A 218 5.50 -3.58 -8.52
C LEU A 218 5.75 -3.83 -10.02
N HIS A 219 7.00 -4.09 -10.39
CA HIS A 219 7.41 -4.36 -11.78
C HIS A 219 6.73 -5.60 -12.37
N ASN A 220 6.78 -5.75 -13.70
CA ASN A 220 6.14 -6.84 -14.43
C ASN A 220 4.62 -6.97 -14.18
N ASN A 221 3.91 -5.85 -13.98
CA ASN A 221 2.45 -5.79 -13.80
C ASN A 221 1.77 -4.98 -14.92
N PRO A 222 0.57 -5.35 -15.39
CA PRO A 222 -0.15 -4.63 -16.46
C PRO A 222 -0.82 -3.32 -15.97
N LEU A 223 -0.02 -2.44 -15.36
CA LEU A 223 -0.44 -1.17 -14.77
C LEU A 223 -1.07 -0.23 -15.82
N HIS A 224 -2.01 0.62 -15.45
CA HIS A 224 -2.59 1.65 -16.31
C HIS A 224 -1.61 2.82 -16.50
N CYS A 225 -1.27 3.20 -17.75
CA CYS A 225 -0.40 4.36 -17.96
C CYS A 225 -1.15 5.68 -17.77
N ASP A 226 -0.71 6.49 -16.81
CA ASP A 226 -1.09 7.90 -16.67
C ASP A 226 0.09 8.71 -16.07
N CYS A 227 -0.08 10.04 -15.98
CA CYS A 227 0.96 10.92 -15.47
C CYS A 227 1.11 10.90 -13.94
N GLU A 228 0.12 10.41 -13.18
CA GLU A 228 0.27 10.26 -11.73
C GLU A 228 1.18 9.06 -11.42
N LEU A 229 1.03 7.95 -12.16
CA LEU A 229 1.91 6.79 -12.10
C LEU A 229 3.35 7.17 -12.46
N TYR A 230 3.53 7.96 -13.52
CA TYR A 230 4.83 8.51 -13.91
C TYR A 230 5.45 9.34 -12.79
N GLN A 231 4.70 10.29 -12.21
CA GLN A 231 5.20 11.15 -11.14
C GLN A 231 5.58 10.36 -9.87
N LEU A 232 4.80 9.32 -9.52
CA LEU A 232 5.11 8.44 -8.40
C LEU A 232 6.46 7.72 -8.63
N PHE A 233 6.63 7.05 -9.76
CA PHE A 233 7.86 6.30 -10.02
C PHE A 233 9.06 7.21 -10.35
N SER A 234 8.85 8.38 -10.96
CA SER A 234 9.90 9.40 -11.16
C SER A 234 10.40 9.95 -9.81
N HIS A 235 9.51 10.17 -8.84
CA HIS A 235 9.90 10.49 -7.46
C HIS A 235 10.75 9.37 -6.83
N TRP A 236 10.33 8.11 -6.98
CA TRP A 236 11.06 6.96 -6.42
C TRP A 236 12.42 6.74 -7.11
N GLN A 237 12.52 7.01 -8.41
CA GLN A 237 13.77 7.00 -9.18
C GLN A 237 14.71 8.12 -8.73
N HIS A 238 14.20 9.35 -8.56
CA HIS A 238 14.96 10.49 -8.03
C HIS A 238 15.48 10.19 -6.62
N ARG A 239 14.62 9.61 -5.76
CA ARG A 239 14.98 9.10 -4.44
C ARG A 239 15.86 7.85 -4.48
N GLN A 240 16.18 7.28 -5.64
CA GLN A 240 17.00 6.06 -5.79
C GLN A 240 16.52 4.91 -4.89
N LEU A 241 15.22 4.56 -4.98
CA LEU A 241 14.63 3.45 -4.23
C LEU A 241 14.86 2.11 -4.95
N SER A 242 15.28 1.07 -4.22
CA SER A 242 15.60 -0.28 -4.75
C SER A 242 14.48 -0.87 -5.62
N SER A 243 13.22 -0.73 -5.16
CA SER A 243 12.01 -1.11 -5.90
C SER A 243 11.87 -0.53 -7.30
N VAL A 244 12.62 0.53 -7.62
CA VAL A 244 12.72 1.13 -8.96
C VAL A 244 14.09 0.93 -9.57
N THR A 245 15.18 1.24 -8.85
CA THR A 245 16.54 1.22 -9.42
C THR A 245 16.93 -0.13 -9.97
N ASP A 246 16.48 -1.20 -9.32
CA ASP A 246 16.92 -2.56 -9.61
C ASP A 246 16.06 -3.20 -10.73
N PHE A 247 14.91 -2.57 -11.06
CA PHE A 247 13.88 -3.10 -11.95
C PHE A 247 13.35 -2.08 -12.97
N GLN A 248 14.17 -1.08 -13.35
CA GLN A 248 13.75 0.02 -14.25
C GLN A 248 13.22 -0.48 -15.60
N GLU A 249 13.79 -1.56 -16.14
CA GLU A 249 13.41 -2.14 -17.44
C GLU A 249 12.04 -2.85 -17.38
N ASP A 250 11.76 -3.55 -16.27
CA ASP A 250 10.53 -4.30 -16.01
C ASP A 250 9.35 -3.44 -15.55
N LEU A 251 9.59 -2.16 -15.23
CA LEU A 251 8.56 -1.20 -14.86
C LEU A 251 7.83 -0.69 -16.10
N TYR A 252 6.85 -1.48 -16.54
CA TYR A 252 5.95 -1.13 -17.63
C TYR A 252 4.53 -0.79 -17.18
N CYS A 253 3.80 -0.14 -18.07
CA CYS A 253 2.37 0.08 -18.01
C CYS A 253 1.74 -0.21 -19.39
N VAL A 254 0.41 -0.25 -19.44
CA VAL A 254 -0.39 -0.53 -20.63
C VAL A 254 -1.22 0.70 -20.96
N SER A 255 -1.04 1.22 -22.18
CA SER A 255 -1.92 2.23 -22.78
C SER A 255 -2.39 1.75 -24.14
N SER A 256 -3.68 1.81 -24.42
CA SER A 256 -4.26 1.41 -25.72
C SER A 256 -3.81 0.01 -26.21
N LYS A 257 -3.67 -0.94 -25.27
CA LYS A 257 -3.15 -2.31 -25.47
C LYS A 257 -1.66 -2.43 -25.87
N LYS A 258 -0.89 -1.33 -25.88
CA LYS A 258 0.57 -1.36 -26.03
C LYS A 258 1.23 -1.42 -24.65
N LEU A 259 2.27 -2.23 -24.53
CA LEU A 259 3.18 -2.24 -23.39
C LEU A 259 4.21 -1.13 -23.57
N LEU A 260 4.37 -0.28 -22.55
CA LEU A 260 5.24 0.89 -22.59
C LEU A 260 5.99 0.97 -21.26
N ASN A 261 7.29 1.25 -21.28
CA ASN A 261 8.05 1.49 -20.05
C ASN A 261 7.57 2.79 -19.39
N VAL A 262 7.38 2.79 -18.06
CA VAL A 262 6.83 3.92 -17.30
C VAL A 262 7.69 5.17 -17.44
N PHE A 263 9.00 5.04 -17.63
CA PHE A 263 9.91 6.18 -17.79
C PHE A 263 9.94 6.75 -19.22
N ASN A 264 9.32 6.08 -20.20
CA ASN A 264 9.25 6.53 -21.60
C ASN A 264 7.80 6.81 -22.04
N LEU A 265 7.15 7.74 -21.35
CA LEU A 265 5.78 8.20 -21.62
C LEU A 265 5.74 9.52 -22.41
N SER A 266 6.66 9.67 -23.36
CA SER A 266 6.82 10.86 -24.22
C SER A 266 5.55 11.30 -24.96
N PHE A 267 4.62 10.38 -25.22
CA PHE A 267 3.32 10.67 -25.86
C PHE A 267 2.27 11.32 -24.93
N LEU A 268 2.45 11.29 -23.61
CA LEU A 268 1.52 11.88 -22.63
C LEU A 268 1.90 13.31 -22.24
N ASN A 269 3.09 13.80 -22.60
CA ASN A 269 3.63 15.10 -22.17
C ASN A 269 3.53 15.32 -20.65
N CYS A 270 3.78 14.27 -19.85
CA CYS A 270 3.75 14.37 -18.39
C CYS A 270 4.80 15.36 -17.88
N SER A 271 4.45 16.16 -16.88
CA SER A 271 5.41 17.05 -16.23
C SER A 271 6.45 16.25 -15.46
N GLU A 272 7.72 16.62 -15.62
CA GLU A 272 8.84 16.11 -14.83
C GLU A 272 8.57 16.28 -13.33
N TYR A 273 9.02 15.32 -12.53
CA TYR A 273 8.87 15.39 -11.08
C TYR A 273 9.62 16.60 -10.52
N LYS A 274 8.91 17.43 -9.74
CA LYS A 274 9.50 18.53 -8.97
C LYS A 274 9.24 18.27 -7.50
N GLU A 275 10.31 18.25 -6.71
CA GLU A 275 10.22 18.24 -5.26
C GLU A 275 9.49 19.50 -4.80
N ARG A 276 8.45 19.32 -3.97
CA ARG A 276 7.63 20.43 -3.48
C ARG A 276 8.26 20.98 -2.22
N ALA A 277 8.47 22.29 -2.18
CA ALA A 277 8.80 22.99 -0.95
C ALA A 277 7.69 22.80 0.08
N TRP A 278 8.08 22.76 1.35
CA TRP A 278 7.16 22.89 2.47
C TRP A 278 6.73 24.34 2.57
N GLU A 279 5.44 24.57 2.77
CA GLU A 279 4.85 25.89 2.92
C GLU A 279 4.24 26.01 4.31
N ALA A 280 4.59 27.08 5.03
CA ALA A 280 4.14 27.35 6.39
C ALA A 280 3.86 28.84 6.60
N HIS A 281 3.01 29.16 7.56
CA HIS A 281 2.65 30.52 7.93
C HIS A 281 3.30 30.92 9.24
N LEU A 282 3.40 32.22 9.49
CA LEU A 282 3.92 32.71 10.75
C LEU A 282 3.06 32.20 11.92
N GLY A 283 3.70 31.60 12.92
CA GLY A 283 3.01 31.03 14.08
C GLY A 283 2.58 29.57 13.94
N ASP A 284 2.67 28.96 12.76
CA ASP A 284 2.32 27.55 12.57
C ASP A 284 3.23 26.62 13.39
N THR A 285 2.71 25.46 13.81
CA THR A 285 3.50 24.35 14.34
C THR A 285 3.72 23.32 13.22
N LEU A 286 4.97 23.07 12.85
CA LEU A 286 5.33 22.21 11.71
C LEU A 286 6.22 21.04 12.18
N THR A 287 6.03 19.85 11.60
CA THR A 287 6.91 18.70 11.83
C THR A 287 7.31 18.08 10.50
N ILE A 288 8.60 18.18 10.15
CA ILE A 288 9.17 17.64 8.92
C ILE A 288 9.88 16.32 9.24
N LYS A 289 9.38 15.21 8.69
CA LYS A 289 9.99 13.89 8.89
C LYS A 289 11.20 13.73 7.97
N CYS A 290 12.33 13.28 8.53
CA CYS A 290 13.43 12.76 7.72
C CYS A 290 13.05 11.35 7.22
N ASP A 291 12.49 11.31 6.00
CA ASP A 291 11.88 10.14 5.37
C ASP A 291 12.92 9.24 4.68
N THR A 292 13.66 8.48 5.49
CA THR A 292 14.77 7.62 5.04
C THR A 292 14.30 6.31 4.38
N LYS A 293 15.10 5.77 3.46
CA LYS A 293 14.84 4.47 2.79
C LYS A 293 14.97 3.25 3.70
N GLN A 294 15.58 3.41 4.86
CA GLN A 294 15.75 2.35 5.85
C GLN A 294 15.30 2.86 7.23
N GLN A 295 14.74 1.95 8.03
CA GLN A 295 14.43 2.21 9.43
C GLN A 295 15.70 2.16 10.30
N GLY A 296 15.68 2.80 11.47
CA GLY A 296 16.77 2.73 12.44
C GLY A 296 18.03 3.53 12.11
N MET A 297 18.06 4.27 11.00
CA MET A 297 19.18 5.18 10.68
C MET A 297 19.28 6.31 11.71
N THR A 298 20.51 6.65 12.11
CA THR A 298 20.78 7.81 12.97
C THR A 298 20.67 9.09 12.15
N LYS A 299 19.88 10.06 12.61
CA LYS A 299 19.52 11.27 11.86
C LYS A 299 20.11 12.51 12.52
N VAL A 300 20.73 13.38 11.73
CA VAL A 300 21.25 14.68 12.18
C VAL A 300 20.71 15.77 11.25
N TRP A 301 20.08 16.78 11.82
CA TRP A 301 19.56 17.93 11.07
C TRP A 301 20.51 19.12 11.08
N VAL A 302 20.62 19.77 9.92
CA VAL A 302 21.41 20.97 9.68
C VAL A 302 20.50 22.08 9.14
N THR A 303 20.65 23.29 9.69
CA THR A 303 19.89 24.51 9.34
C THR A 303 20.39 25.13 8.02
N PRO A 304 19.65 26.10 7.44
CA PRO A 304 20.14 26.91 6.33
C PRO A 304 21.44 27.69 6.64
N SER A 305 21.72 27.98 7.91
CA SER A 305 22.98 28.58 8.40
C SER A 305 24.15 27.57 8.50
N ASN A 306 23.93 26.31 8.12
CA ASN A 306 24.89 25.19 8.27
C ASN A 306 25.22 24.84 9.73
N GLU A 307 24.30 25.11 10.66
CA GLU A 307 24.42 24.79 12.09
C GLU A 307 23.64 23.51 12.40
N ARG A 308 24.11 22.70 13.36
CA ARG A 308 23.40 21.48 13.76
C ARG A 308 22.25 21.82 14.71
N VAL A 309 21.06 21.31 14.41
CA VAL A 309 19.90 21.40 15.31
C VAL A 309 20.15 20.45 16.48
N LEU A 310 20.02 20.96 17.71
CA LEU A 310 20.20 20.19 18.94
C LEU A 310 18.88 19.50 19.35
N ASP A 311 19.01 18.43 20.12
CA ASP A 311 17.88 17.67 20.66
C ASP A 311 17.04 18.48 21.66
N GLU A 312 15.87 17.94 22.05
CA GLU A 312 14.74 18.54 22.82
C GLU A 312 15.08 19.43 24.04
N LEU A 313 16.32 19.39 24.55
CA LEU A 313 16.84 20.12 25.72
C LEU A 313 17.23 21.58 25.45
N ALA A 314 17.30 22.02 24.19
CA ALA A 314 17.59 23.41 23.85
C ALA A 314 16.32 24.29 23.85
N ASN A 315 16.43 25.55 24.32
CA ASN A 315 15.37 26.57 24.25
C ASN A 315 15.13 27.13 22.83
N GLY A 316 15.38 26.32 21.78
CA GLY A 316 15.19 26.70 20.39
C GLY A 316 13.73 26.71 19.96
N THR A 317 13.42 27.49 18.93
CA THR A 317 12.14 27.42 18.18
C THR A 317 12.03 26.12 17.38
N VAL A 318 13.18 25.60 16.95
CA VAL A 318 13.37 24.36 16.20
C VAL A 318 14.07 23.33 17.08
N THR A 319 13.54 22.11 17.11
CA THR A 319 14.04 20.99 17.92
C THR A 319 13.98 19.69 17.13
N VAL A 320 14.86 18.73 17.40
CA VAL A 320 14.73 17.36 16.87
C VAL A 320 13.94 16.51 17.85
N SER A 321 12.87 15.87 17.36
CA SER A 321 12.05 14.92 18.12
C SER A 321 12.71 13.54 18.21
N LYS A 322 12.31 12.71 19.18
CA LYS A 322 12.86 11.36 19.42
C LYS A 322 12.79 10.38 18.24
N ASP A 323 11.96 10.64 17.23
CA ASP A 323 11.87 9.87 15.97
C ASP A 323 12.83 10.37 14.86
N GLY A 324 13.63 11.40 15.18
CA GLY A 324 14.52 12.12 14.26
C GLY A 324 13.79 13.06 13.30
N SER A 325 12.54 13.44 13.59
CA SER A 325 11.81 14.47 12.85
C SER A 325 12.18 15.87 13.33
N LEU A 326 12.22 16.84 12.42
CA LEU A 326 12.46 18.24 12.72
C LEU A 326 11.14 18.90 13.13
N HIS A 327 11.06 19.41 14.35
CA HIS A 327 9.86 20.00 14.92
C HIS A 327 10.03 21.49 15.21
N PHE A 328 9.19 22.30 14.55
CA PHE A 328 9.06 23.74 14.74
C PHE A 328 7.87 23.99 15.66
N ARG A 329 8.12 24.52 16.87
CA ARG A 329 7.04 24.82 17.81
C ARG A 329 6.18 25.98 17.33
N GLN A 330 6.84 27.01 16.80
CA GLN A 330 6.24 28.23 16.28
C GLN A 330 7.13 28.78 15.15
N VAL A 331 6.69 28.63 13.90
CA VAL A 331 7.44 29.04 12.70
C VAL A 331 7.54 30.56 12.58
N ARG A 332 8.74 31.05 12.23
CA ARG A 332 9.07 32.46 11.99
C ARG A 332 9.60 32.66 10.56
N VAL A 333 9.55 33.90 10.06
CA VAL A 333 10.06 34.22 8.72
C VAL A 333 11.57 33.92 8.59
N GLU A 334 12.33 34.09 9.68
CA GLU A 334 13.76 33.74 9.73
C GLU A 334 14.05 32.22 9.64
N ASP A 335 13.05 31.36 9.87
CA ASP A 335 13.19 29.90 9.74
C ASP A 335 13.09 29.43 8.27
N GLY A 336 12.87 30.34 7.30
CA GLY A 336 12.80 29.99 5.88
C GLY A 336 14.17 29.61 5.28
N GLY A 337 14.22 28.52 4.50
CA GLY A 337 15.43 28.08 3.81
C GLY A 337 15.50 26.57 3.59
N VAL A 338 16.68 26.08 3.20
CA VAL A 338 16.92 24.63 3.00
C VAL A 338 17.48 24.00 4.26
N TYR A 339 16.75 23.05 4.83
CA TYR A 339 17.22 22.18 5.91
C TYR A 339 17.73 20.87 5.33
N THR A 340 18.80 20.32 5.89
CA THR A 340 19.38 19.06 5.44
C THR A 340 19.40 18.03 6.56
N CYS A 341 18.77 16.88 6.34
CA CYS A 341 18.91 15.70 7.18
C CYS A 341 20.01 14.81 6.62
N HIS A 342 21.05 14.57 7.41
CA HIS A 342 22.02 13.51 7.16
C HIS A 342 21.61 12.28 7.96
N ALA A 343 21.28 11.20 7.27
CA ALA A 343 20.96 9.91 7.85
C ALA A 343 22.12 8.94 7.64
N THR A 344 22.63 8.37 8.72
CA THR A 344 23.70 7.37 8.70
C THR A 344 23.17 6.02 9.17
N GLY A 345 23.37 4.98 8.37
CA GLY A 345 23.03 3.60 8.70
C GLY A 345 24.24 2.68 8.46
N ASP A 346 24.12 1.42 8.88
CA ASP A 346 25.24 0.47 8.86
C ASP A 346 25.71 0.12 7.44
N ALA A 347 24.80 0.16 6.46
CA ALA A 347 25.08 -0.20 5.06
C ALA A 347 25.30 1.00 4.13
N PHE A 348 24.61 2.13 4.36
CA PHE A 348 24.72 3.33 3.54
C PHE A 348 24.34 4.60 4.32
N ASN A 349 24.75 5.74 3.78
CA ASN A 349 24.34 7.06 4.25
C ASN A 349 23.39 7.69 3.22
N GLU A 350 22.36 8.40 3.70
CA GLU A 350 21.42 9.16 2.88
C GLU A 350 21.46 10.63 3.31
N THR A 351 21.32 11.55 2.36
CA THR A 351 21.21 12.99 2.66
C THR A 351 19.97 13.52 1.96
N LEU A 352 19.07 14.11 2.74
CA LEU A 352 17.78 14.62 2.29
C LEU A 352 17.70 16.11 2.57
N SER A 353 17.46 16.92 1.55
CA SER A 353 17.27 18.36 1.68
C SER A 353 15.79 18.71 1.53
N VAL A 354 15.30 19.62 2.35
CA VAL A 354 13.91 20.11 2.31
C VAL A 354 13.92 21.63 2.31
N GLU A 355 13.27 22.23 1.31
CA GLU A 355 13.07 23.68 1.24
C GLU A 355 11.81 24.04 2.06
N LEU A 356 11.96 24.94 3.03
CA LEU A 356 10.85 25.52 3.81
C LEU A 356 10.63 26.98 3.39
N LYS A 357 9.43 27.27 2.89
CA LYS A 357 8.94 28.60 2.54
C LYS A 357 7.99 29.08 3.62
N VAL A 358 8.36 30.18 4.28
CA VAL A 358 7.56 30.78 5.34
C VAL A 358 6.90 32.06 4.83
N TYR A 359 5.58 32.12 4.92
CA TYR A 359 4.80 33.31 4.62
C TYR A 359 4.77 34.26 5.82
N ASN A 360 4.87 35.56 5.56
CA ASN A 360 4.95 36.63 6.57
C ASN A 360 3.60 37.03 7.19
N PHE A 361 2.59 36.16 7.12
CA PHE A 361 1.27 36.34 7.69
C PHE A 361 0.81 35.07 8.41
N THR A 362 -0.12 35.19 9.35
CA THR A 362 -0.80 34.09 10.04
C THR A 362 -2.01 33.66 9.23
N LEU A 363 -2.12 32.38 8.84
CA LEU A 363 -3.34 31.89 8.15
C LEU A 363 -4.54 31.87 9.10
N HIS A 364 -4.28 31.50 10.36
CA HIS A 364 -5.19 31.69 11.48
C HIS A 364 -4.75 32.89 12.32
N GLY A 365 -4.81 34.07 11.71
CA GLY A 365 -4.92 35.30 12.50
C GLY A 365 -6.10 35.15 13.46
N HIS A 366 -5.98 35.69 14.67
CA HIS A 366 -7.12 35.79 15.57
C HIS A 366 -8.24 36.47 14.77
N HIS A 367 -9.37 35.78 14.57
CA HIS A 367 -10.61 36.50 14.46
C HIS A 367 -10.79 37.18 15.82
N ASP A 368 -10.17 38.36 15.97
CA ASP A 368 -10.88 39.49 16.52
C ASP A 368 -12.20 39.49 15.76
N THR A 369 -13.20 38.90 16.38
CA THR A 369 -14.57 39.01 15.95
C THR A 369 -14.83 40.50 15.99
N LEU A 370 -14.75 41.15 14.81
CA LEU A 370 -15.20 42.51 14.58
C LEU A 370 -16.63 42.50 15.07
N ASN A 371 -16.81 42.88 16.34
CA ASN A 371 -17.95 42.42 17.12
C ASN A 371 -19.17 42.94 16.39
N THR A 372 -19.92 42.03 15.77
CA THR A 372 -21.07 42.41 14.93
C THR A 372 -22.10 43.13 15.78
N ALA A 373 -22.13 42.85 17.09
CA ALA A 373 -22.79 43.65 18.11
C ALA A 373 -22.32 45.11 18.19
N TYR A 374 -21.03 45.43 18.08
CA TYR A 374 -20.49 46.79 18.14
C TYR A 374 -20.76 47.58 16.86
N THR A 375 -20.60 46.97 15.68
CA THR A 375 -20.89 47.63 14.40
C THR A 375 -22.40 47.86 14.22
N THR A 376 -23.24 46.91 14.64
CA THR A 376 -24.70 47.11 14.69
C THR A 376 -25.11 48.14 15.74
N LEU A 377 -24.53 48.13 16.96
CA LEU A 377 -24.80 49.14 17.99
C LEU A 377 -24.52 50.57 17.48
N VAL A 378 -23.37 50.79 16.82
CA VAL A 378 -23.02 52.09 16.22
C VAL A 378 -24.01 52.47 15.11
N GLY A 379 -24.42 51.52 14.27
CA GLY A 379 -25.47 51.74 13.26
C GLY A 379 -26.84 52.10 13.86
N CYS A 380 -27.24 51.46 14.96
CA CYS A 380 -28.47 51.76 15.70
C CYS A 380 -28.42 53.15 16.35
N ILE A 381 -27.29 53.53 16.95
CA ILE A 381 -27.11 54.87 17.55
C ILE A 381 -27.18 55.96 16.46
N LEU A 382 -26.48 55.78 15.33
CA LEU A 382 -26.50 56.75 14.22
C LEU A 382 -27.89 56.92 13.61
N SER A 383 -28.63 55.83 13.43
CA SER A 383 -29.99 55.88 12.88
C SER A 383 -31.00 56.54 13.85
N VAL A 384 -30.92 56.28 15.15
CA VAL A 384 -31.73 57.00 16.16
C VAL A 384 -31.40 58.49 16.17
N VAL A 385 -30.12 58.88 16.11
CA VAL A 385 -29.69 60.28 16.03
C VAL A 385 -30.24 60.96 14.76
N LEU A 386 -30.20 60.30 13.61
CA LEU A 386 -30.76 60.83 12.36
C LEU A 386 -32.28 60.99 12.40
N VAL A 387 -33.00 60.05 13.02
CA VAL A 387 -34.46 60.16 13.22
C VAL A 387 -34.80 61.32 14.16
N LEU A 388 -34.04 61.52 15.24
CA LEU A 388 -34.21 62.65 16.13
C LEU A 388 -33.91 63.98 15.43
N ILE A 389 -32.86 64.05 14.61
CA ILE A 389 -32.56 65.22 13.77
C ILE A 389 -33.73 65.50 12.81
N TYR A 390 -34.28 64.48 12.15
CA TYR A 390 -35.42 64.65 11.26
C TYR A 390 -36.67 65.17 12.01
N LEU A 391 -37.01 64.58 13.16
CA LEU A 391 -38.21 64.95 13.92
C LEU A 391 -38.12 66.31 14.63
N TYR A 392 -36.92 66.75 15.04
CA TYR A 392 -36.75 67.97 15.84
C TYR A 392 -36.06 69.14 15.11
N LEU A 393 -35.39 68.91 13.97
CA LEU A 393 -34.64 69.94 13.24
C LEU A 393 -35.15 70.20 11.81
N THR A 394 -36.21 69.55 11.32
CA THR A 394 -36.92 70.00 10.10
C THR A 394 -38.05 70.97 10.45
N PRO A 395 -37.94 72.29 10.17
CA PRO A 395 -39.01 73.23 10.46
C PRO A 395 -40.18 73.09 9.48
N CYS A 396 -41.37 72.79 9.99
CA CYS A 396 -42.62 72.77 9.23
C CYS A 396 -42.87 74.10 8.52
N ARG A 397 -42.73 74.14 7.18
CA ARG A 397 -43.15 75.28 6.36
C ARG A 397 -44.58 75.08 5.85
N CYS A 398 -45.55 75.50 6.65
CA CYS A 398 -46.91 75.73 6.16
C CYS A 398 -46.97 77.08 5.42
N TRP A 399 -47.41 77.09 4.16
CA TRP A 399 -48.08 78.25 3.59
C TRP A 399 -49.06 77.85 2.48
N CYS A 400 -50.28 78.37 2.55
CA CYS A 400 -51.39 78.05 1.63
C CYS A 400 -51.70 79.21 0.66
N ARG A 401 -52.52 78.90 -0.35
CA ARG A 401 -52.98 79.73 -1.50
C ARG A 401 -51.95 79.83 -2.65
N GLY A 402 -52.34 79.76 -3.93
CA GLY A 402 -53.65 79.47 -4.52
C GLY A 402 -53.83 80.10 -5.91
N VAL A 403 -54.81 79.58 -6.69
CA VAL A 403 -55.38 80.14 -7.93
C VAL A 403 -54.72 79.74 -9.29
N GLU A 404 -55.59 79.20 -10.16
CA GLU A 404 -55.62 79.12 -11.64
C GLU A 404 -54.79 78.12 -12.50
N LYS A 405 -55.51 77.66 -13.54
CA LYS A 405 -55.17 76.89 -14.77
C LYS A 405 -55.30 77.89 -15.95
N PRO A 406 -54.85 77.64 -17.22
CA PRO A 406 -54.75 76.32 -17.87
C PRO A 406 -53.60 76.10 -18.90
N SER A 407 -53.60 74.88 -19.45
CA SER A 407 -53.29 74.47 -20.84
C SER A 407 -51.87 74.54 -21.46
N SER A 408 -51.53 73.36 -22.02
CA SER A 408 -50.94 73.08 -23.35
C SER A 408 -49.44 73.24 -23.66
N HIS A 409 -48.85 72.06 -23.91
CA HIS A 409 -47.96 71.72 -25.02
C HIS A 409 -46.49 72.18 -25.05
N GLN A 410 -45.64 71.15 -24.85
CA GLN A 410 -44.66 70.65 -25.84
C GLN A 410 -43.23 71.22 -25.77
N GLY A 411 -42.25 70.32 -25.62
CA GLY A 411 -40.81 70.63 -25.54
C GLY A 411 -40.04 69.53 -24.80
N ASP A 412 -39.59 68.53 -25.55
CA ASP A 412 -38.90 67.33 -25.05
C ASP A 412 -37.60 67.61 -24.28
N SER A 413 -37.30 66.79 -23.25
CA SER A 413 -36.14 65.88 -23.28
C SER A 413 -35.92 65.10 -21.97
N LEU A 414 -35.74 63.78 -22.09
CA LEU A 414 -34.66 62.95 -21.50
C LEU A 414 -34.00 63.49 -20.19
N SER A 415 -33.85 62.75 -19.09
CA SER A 415 -33.75 61.29 -18.93
C SER A 415 -33.53 60.93 -17.45
N SER A 416 -34.01 59.77 -16.98
CA SER A 416 -33.36 58.98 -15.92
C SER A 416 -34.10 57.66 -15.68
N SER A 417 -33.41 56.53 -15.91
CA SER A 417 -33.90 55.19 -15.61
C SER A 417 -32.75 54.29 -15.13
N MET A 418 -33.06 53.49 -14.10
CA MET A 418 -32.41 52.20 -13.75
C MET A 418 -30.97 52.19 -13.22
N LEU A 419 -30.86 51.83 -11.94
CA LEU A 419 -30.13 50.67 -11.37
C LEU A 419 -30.40 50.68 -9.85
N SER A 420 -30.56 49.59 -9.09
CA SER A 420 -30.91 48.19 -9.37
C SER A 420 -30.93 47.43 -8.03
N THR A 421 -31.90 46.54 -7.79
CA THR A 421 -31.80 45.50 -6.74
C THR A 421 -32.48 44.21 -7.19
N THR A 422 -31.69 43.14 -7.31
CA THR A 422 -32.18 41.75 -7.35
C THR A 422 -32.52 41.27 -5.94
N PRO A 423 -33.28 40.17 -5.82
CA PRO A 423 -32.75 39.05 -5.05
C PRO A 423 -32.92 37.69 -5.76
N ASN A 424 -32.06 36.74 -5.40
CA ASN A 424 -32.07 35.36 -5.91
C ASN A 424 -32.81 34.40 -4.94
N HIS A 425 -33.39 33.35 -5.53
CA HIS A 425 -33.61 31.99 -5.03
C HIS A 425 -33.73 31.69 -3.51
N ASP A 426 -34.81 31.00 -3.16
CA ASP A 426 -34.87 29.96 -2.11
C ASP A 426 -35.60 28.71 -2.64
N PRO A 427 -35.27 27.48 -2.20
CA PRO A 427 -35.96 26.25 -2.59
C PRO A 427 -36.78 25.56 -1.47
N MET A 428 -37.88 24.94 -1.89
CA MET A 428 -38.61 23.81 -1.26
C MET A 428 -39.23 23.94 0.15
N ALA A 429 -40.57 23.96 0.15
CA ALA A 429 -41.40 23.15 1.04
C ALA A 429 -42.53 22.51 0.22
N GLY A 430 -42.92 21.25 0.50
CA GLY A 430 -43.88 20.48 -0.30
C GLY A 430 -45.31 20.48 0.22
N GLY A 431 -46.27 20.04 -0.61
CA GLY A 431 -47.66 19.80 -0.23
C GLY A 431 -48.62 19.70 -1.43
N ASP A 432 -49.24 18.54 -1.61
CA ASP A 432 -50.13 18.16 -2.72
C ASP A 432 -51.31 19.11 -3.03
N LYS A 433 -51.68 19.24 -4.32
CA LYS A 433 -52.92 18.62 -4.89
C LYS A 433 -53.15 18.92 -6.38
N ASP A 434 -53.97 18.06 -7.01
CA ASP A 434 -54.52 18.13 -8.38
C ASP A 434 -55.12 19.50 -8.76
N ASP A 435 -55.05 19.92 -10.03
CA ASP A 435 -56.06 19.54 -11.05
C ASP A 435 -55.69 19.96 -12.49
N GLY A 436 -56.39 19.43 -13.49
CA GLY A 436 -55.94 19.36 -14.89
C GLY A 436 -56.25 20.49 -15.90
N PHE A 437 -55.77 20.21 -17.12
CA PHE A 437 -56.23 20.63 -18.46
C PHE A 437 -55.88 22.01 -19.09
N ASP A 438 -54.96 21.91 -20.07
CA ASP A 438 -55.12 22.30 -21.50
C ASP A 438 -55.25 23.78 -21.92
N ARG A 439 -54.27 24.30 -22.71
CA ARG A 439 -54.54 24.93 -24.02
C ARG A 439 -53.31 25.26 -24.90
N ARG A 440 -53.53 25.07 -26.20
CA ARG A 440 -52.70 25.22 -27.42
C ARG A 440 -52.45 26.67 -27.83
N VAL A 441 -51.46 26.92 -28.72
CA VAL A 441 -51.64 27.58 -30.05
C VAL A 441 -50.57 27.05 -31.06
N ALA A 442 -50.89 26.99 -32.36
CA ALA A 442 -50.03 26.57 -33.49
C ALA A 442 -49.23 27.77 -34.10
N PHE A 443 -48.26 27.65 -35.02
CA PHE A 443 -48.22 27.08 -36.38
C PHE A 443 -46.73 27.07 -36.89
N LEU A 444 -46.28 26.58 -38.07
CA LEU A 444 -46.87 25.92 -39.26
C LEU A 444 -45.78 25.05 -39.95
N GLU A 445 -46.15 24.32 -41.01
CA GLU A 445 -45.31 23.56 -41.97
C GLU A 445 -45.32 24.28 -43.36
N PRO A 446 -44.59 23.90 -44.45
CA PRO A 446 -44.43 22.54 -45.03
C PRO A 446 -43.00 22.21 -45.56
N GLY A 447 -42.67 21.04 -46.12
CA GLY A 447 -43.40 19.78 -46.34
C GLY A 447 -42.47 18.73 -46.98
N GLY A 448 -42.75 17.43 -46.78
CA GLY A 448 -41.93 16.30 -47.29
C GLY A 448 -42.27 15.87 -48.73
N PRO A 449 -42.24 14.56 -49.10
CA PRO A 449 -41.94 13.37 -48.29
C PRO A 449 -41.00 12.32 -48.96
N GLY A 450 -40.67 11.22 -48.28
CA GLY A 450 -40.02 10.05 -48.91
C GLY A 450 -39.45 8.99 -47.96
N GLN A 451 -40.29 8.09 -47.43
CA GLN A 451 -39.85 6.88 -46.68
C GLN A 451 -39.31 5.78 -47.64
N GLY A 452 -38.40 4.90 -47.18
CA GLY A 452 -38.01 3.73 -47.98
C GLY A 452 -36.97 2.75 -47.40
N GLN A 453 -37.41 1.89 -46.48
CA GLN A 453 -37.05 0.46 -46.25
C GLN A 453 -35.62 -0.12 -46.57
N ASN A 454 -35.16 -0.95 -45.62
CA ASN A 454 -34.39 -2.20 -45.73
C ASN A 454 -33.74 -2.60 -47.08
N GLY A 455 -32.43 -2.91 -47.05
CA GLY A 455 -31.77 -3.66 -48.12
C GLY A 455 -30.38 -4.22 -47.75
N LYS A 456 -30.26 -5.55 -47.61
CA LYS A 456 -28.96 -6.25 -47.78
C LYS A 456 -28.63 -6.28 -49.27
N LEU A 457 -27.37 -6.06 -49.66
CA LEU A 457 -26.77 -6.64 -50.86
C LEU A 457 -25.22 -6.53 -50.86
N LYS A 458 -24.54 -7.66 -51.06
CA LYS A 458 -23.22 -7.73 -51.72
C LYS A 458 -23.46 -8.16 -53.17
N PRO A 459 -22.72 -7.59 -54.12
CA PRO A 459 -21.76 -8.40 -54.91
C PRO A 459 -20.41 -7.66 -55.08
N GLY A 460 -19.31 -8.23 -55.57
CA GLY A 460 -19.07 -9.61 -56.01
C GLY A 460 -18.16 -9.67 -57.25
N ASN A 461 -16.87 -10.03 -57.05
CA ASN A 461 -15.86 -10.48 -58.05
C ASN A 461 -15.44 -9.43 -59.13
N THR A 462 -14.21 -9.37 -59.65
CA THR A 462 -13.29 -10.42 -60.18
C THR A 462 -11.80 -9.97 -60.06
N LEU A 463 -10.85 -10.80 -59.56
CA LEU A 463 -9.90 -11.74 -60.26
C LEU A 463 -8.74 -11.08 -61.07
N PRO A 464 -7.56 -11.72 -61.28
CA PRO A 464 -6.85 -12.78 -60.49
C PRO A 464 -5.27 -12.73 -60.45
N VAL A 465 -4.62 -13.41 -59.48
CA VAL A 465 -3.46 -14.38 -59.58
C VAL A 465 -2.09 -13.90 -60.19
N PRO A 466 -0.87 -14.39 -59.79
CA PRO A 466 -0.55 -15.71 -59.21
C PRO A 466 0.28 -15.81 -57.91
N GLU A 467 0.37 -17.08 -57.49
CA GLU A 467 1.02 -17.68 -56.32
C GLU A 467 2.56 -17.73 -56.37
N ALA A 468 3.17 -17.90 -55.19
CA ALA A 468 4.33 -18.78 -55.01
C ALA A 468 4.21 -19.53 -53.66
N THR A 469 4.64 -20.79 -53.63
CA THR A 469 4.40 -21.76 -52.54
C THR A 469 5.62 -21.97 -51.63
N GLY A 470 5.41 -22.43 -50.39
CA GLY A 470 6.50 -22.89 -49.52
C GLY A 470 6.13 -23.10 -48.05
N LYS A 471 5.81 -24.34 -47.64
CA LYS A 471 5.58 -24.70 -46.22
C LYS A 471 6.92 -24.92 -45.49
N GLY A 472 6.96 -24.56 -44.20
CA GLY A 472 8.06 -24.95 -43.31
C GLY A 472 7.78 -24.66 -41.84
N GLN A 473 7.22 -25.62 -41.10
CA GLN A 473 7.15 -25.54 -39.65
C GLN A 473 8.57 -25.65 -39.06
N ARG A 474 8.94 -24.75 -38.14
CA ARG A 474 10.05 -24.98 -37.21
C ARG A 474 9.55 -24.86 -35.77
N ARG A 475 10.02 -25.79 -34.94
CA ARG A 475 9.72 -25.85 -33.50
C ARG A 475 10.43 -24.69 -32.80
N MET A 476 9.76 -24.10 -31.81
CA MET A 476 10.39 -23.23 -30.83
C MET A 476 11.30 -24.10 -29.95
N SER A 477 12.50 -23.61 -29.62
CA SER A 477 13.45 -24.27 -28.72
C SER A 477 13.51 -23.53 -27.39
N ASP A 478 13.50 -24.28 -26.28
CA ASP A 478 13.72 -23.77 -24.93
C ASP A 478 15.12 -23.15 -24.75
N PRO A 479 15.24 -22.19 -23.83
CA PRO A 479 16.46 -21.94 -23.09
C PRO A 479 16.21 -22.01 -21.58
N GLU A 480 16.58 -23.13 -20.95
CA GLU A 480 16.92 -23.13 -19.52
C GLU A 480 18.26 -22.39 -19.30
N SER A 481 18.51 -22.01 -18.05
CA SER A 481 19.81 -21.55 -17.49
C SER A 481 20.13 -20.04 -17.53
N VAL A 482 19.55 -19.30 -16.59
CA VAL A 482 20.30 -18.25 -15.87
C VAL A 482 20.14 -18.49 -14.37
N SER A 483 21.17 -19.05 -13.73
CA SER A 483 21.20 -19.34 -12.30
C SER A 483 22.31 -18.56 -11.60
N SER A 484 21.95 -17.48 -10.88
CA SER A 484 22.77 -16.85 -9.83
C SER A 484 22.00 -15.68 -9.17
N VAL A 485 22.50 -15.22 -8.00
CA VAL A 485 22.09 -13.97 -7.29
C VAL A 485 20.77 -14.08 -6.50
N PHE A 486 20.66 -13.90 -5.17
CA PHE A 486 21.62 -13.69 -4.06
C PHE A 486 21.30 -14.67 -2.91
N SER A 487 22.28 -14.99 -2.06
CA SER A 487 22.10 -15.90 -0.89
C SER A 487 22.54 -15.24 0.41
N ASP A 488 21.83 -14.19 0.84
CA ASP A 488 22.06 -13.54 2.14
C ASP A 488 21.14 -14.14 3.21
N THR A 489 21.61 -15.23 3.82
CA THR A 489 21.12 -15.72 5.11
C THR A 489 22.25 -15.62 6.15
N PRO A 490 22.08 -14.87 7.25
CA PRO A 490 23.06 -14.90 8.32
C PRO A 490 23.01 -16.27 9.00
N ILE A 491 24.15 -16.97 9.03
CA ILE A 491 24.33 -18.16 9.86
C ILE A 491 24.31 -17.69 11.32
N VAL A 492 23.20 -17.97 12.01
CA VAL A 492 23.14 -17.88 13.48
C VAL A 492 23.77 -19.16 14.03
N VAL A 493 24.85 -18.99 14.80
CA VAL A 493 25.54 -20.05 15.56
C VAL A 493 24.82 -20.31 16.88
#